data_AF-A0A4Q2YBI4-F1
#
_entry.id   AF-A0A4Q2YBI4-F1
#
_cell.length_a   1.000
_cell.length_b   1.000
_cell.length_c   1.000
_cell.angle_alpha   90.00
_cell.angle_beta   90.00
_cell.angle_gamma   90.00
#
_symmetry.space_group_name_H-M   'P 1'
#
loop_
_entity.id
_entity.type
_entity.pdbx_description
1 polymer ?
#
loop_
_entity_poly.entity_id
_entity_poly.type
_entity_poly.pdbx_seq_one_letter_code
_entity_poly.pdbx_strand_id
1 'polypeptide(L)'
;MSQPGIVDIDFSPVNGALYGATADGSLYTINIFTGVAALAVTPASSLGTVTDIDFNPAADRVRVFSEGDQNYRLTPDASAYNNPGLTAGAVTNDGAFSDPAVSLVGSAYTNPVDGTAVTTLYSIDNTSNSLIRHENGPAFSTVTVVGSLGVDPGPVAGFDIGSDGIAWLSAGNDLYSVNLQTGSATAFGAIGGLGATAVRSIASAVTVVPVPEASVSSALLLTGLAAMGRRRRK
;
A
#
# COMPACT_ATOMS: atom_id res chain seq x y z
N MET A 1 -4.50 -27.01 6.65
CA MET A 1 -3.73 -26.18 5.69
C MET A 1 -2.76 -25.36 6.52
N SER A 2 -1.46 -25.39 6.21
CA SER A 2 -0.49 -24.47 6.81
C SER A 2 -0.87 -23.04 6.43
N GLN A 3 -0.80 -22.10 7.38
CA GLN A 3 -0.98 -20.70 7.04
C GLN A 3 0.13 -20.24 6.08
N PRO A 4 -0.19 -19.37 5.11
CA PRO A 4 0.83 -18.79 4.25
C PRO A 4 1.83 -17.99 5.11
N GLY A 5 3.12 -18.16 4.86
CA GLY A 5 4.15 -17.33 5.51
C GLY A 5 4.10 -15.93 4.92
N ILE A 6 3.50 -14.98 5.64
CA ILE A 6 3.45 -13.57 5.25
C ILE A 6 4.82 -12.93 5.50
N VAL A 7 5.37 -12.29 4.47
CA VAL A 7 6.66 -11.59 4.54
C VAL A 7 6.50 -10.09 4.80
N ASP A 8 5.39 -9.50 4.34
CA ASP A 8 5.09 -8.09 4.50
C ASP A 8 3.59 -7.80 4.35
N ILE A 9 3.12 -6.66 4.85
CA ILE A 9 1.71 -6.23 4.85
C ILE A 9 1.55 -4.75 4.49
N ASP A 10 0.45 -4.42 3.83
CA ASP A 10 0.05 -3.02 3.59
C ASP A 10 -1.47 -2.90 3.35
N PHE A 11 -2.05 -1.74 3.67
CA PHE A 11 -3.45 -1.43 3.39
C PHE A 11 -3.62 -0.91 1.97
N SER A 12 -4.56 -1.51 1.22
CA SER A 12 -4.93 -0.95 -0.08
C SER A 12 -5.66 0.38 0.10
N PRO A 13 -5.17 1.49 -0.49
CA PRO A 13 -5.85 2.79 -0.41
C PRO A 13 -7.25 2.80 -1.05
N VAL A 14 -7.51 1.84 -1.93
CA VAL A 14 -8.72 1.78 -2.76
C VAL A 14 -9.87 1.10 -2.04
N ASN A 15 -9.62 -0.01 -1.35
CA ASN A 15 -10.66 -0.79 -0.67
C ASN A 15 -10.50 -0.85 0.85
N GLY A 16 -9.40 -0.32 1.41
CA GLY A 16 -9.11 -0.31 2.85
C GLY A 16 -8.84 -1.69 3.44
N ALA A 17 -8.71 -2.74 2.64
CA ALA A 17 -8.37 -4.07 3.12
C ALA A 17 -6.86 -4.14 3.40
N LEU A 18 -6.51 -4.82 4.50
CA LEU A 18 -5.12 -5.21 4.76
C LEU A 18 -4.75 -6.36 3.83
N TYR A 19 -3.68 -6.20 3.07
CA TYR A 19 -3.07 -7.26 2.30
C TYR A 19 -1.79 -7.74 2.98
N GLY A 20 -1.46 -9.02 2.79
CA GLY A 20 -0.15 -9.56 3.08
C GLY A 20 0.40 -10.31 1.87
N ALA A 21 1.68 -10.12 1.59
CA ALA A 21 2.40 -10.89 0.57
C ALA A 21 3.06 -12.12 1.18
N THR A 22 3.10 -13.20 0.42
CA THR A 22 3.99 -14.35 0.66
C THR A 22 5.30 -14.19 -0.10
N ALA A 23 6.29 -15.04 0.20
CA ALA A 23 7.61 -14.99 -0.43
C ALA A 23 7.60 -15.22 -1.96
N ASP A 24 6.56 -15.86 -2.52
CA ASP A 24 6.36 -16.00 -3.97
C ASP A 24 5.58 -14.82 -4.59
N GLY A 25 5.19 -13.84 -3.76
CA GLY A 25 4.44 -12.65 -4.13
C GLY A 25 2.93 -12.83 -4.29
N SER A 26 2.37 -13.98 -3.90
CA SER A 26 0.91 -14.10 -3.78
C SER A 26 0.38 -13.14 -2.72
N LEU A 27 -0.68 -12.40 -3.07
CA LEU A 27 -1.34 -11.46 -2.17
C LEU A 27 -2.54 -12.12 -1.51
N TYR A 28 -2.62 -11.99 -0.19
CA TYR A 28 -3.75 -12.42 0.62
C TYR A 28 -4.41 -11.20 1.25
N THR A 29 -5.73 -11.15 1.31
CA THR A 29 -6.43 -10.23 2.21
C THR A 29 -6.43 -10.81 3.62
N ILE A 30 -6.27 -9.97 4.63
CA ILE A 30 -6.22 -10.36 6.04
C ILE A 30 -7.35 -9.67 6.79
N ASN A 31 -8.21 -10.45 7.43
CA ASN A 31 -9.24 -9.91 8.29
C ASN A 31 -8.60 -9.43 9.61
N ILE A 32 -8.57 -8.11 9.84
CA ILE A 32 -7.87 -7.48 10.99
C ILE A 32 -8.43 -7.88 12.37
N PHE A 33 -9.64 -8.44 12.44
CA PHE A 33 -10.24 -8.88 13.71
C PHE A 33 -9.95 -10.34 14.04
N THR A 34 -9.82 -11.19 13.01
CA THR A 34 -9.70 -12.65 13.18
C THR A 34 -8.33 -13.19 12.77
N GLY A 35 -7.53 -12.41 12.04
CA GLY A 35 -6.25 -12.82 11.46
C GLY A 35 -6.39 -13.82 10.31
N VAL A 36 -7.61 -14.13 9.84
CA VAL A 36 -7.81 -15.07 8.74
C VAL A 36 -7.34 -14.43 7.43
N ALA A 37 -6.40 -15.11 6.75
CA ALA A 37 -5.90 -14.75 5.44
C ALA A 37 -6.64 -15.50 4.32
N ALA A 38 -7.03 -14.80 3.26
CA ALA A 38 -7.68 -15.36 2.08
C ALA A 38 -6.96 -14.92 0.80
N LEU A 39 -6.64 -15.87 -0.09
CA LEU A 39 -5.93 -15.59 -1.34
C LEU A 39 -6.73 -14.59 -2.18
N ALA A 40 -6.09 -13.50 -2.58
CA ALA A 40 -6.67 -12.47 -3.43
C ALA A 40 -6.08 -12.52 -4.84
N VAL A 41 -4.76 -12.58 -4.97
CA VAL A 41 -4.07 -12.55 -6.26
C VAL A 41 -2.86 -13.49 -6.26
N THR A 42 -2.65 -14.17 -7.38
CA THR A 42 -1.39 -14.87 -7.69
C THR A 42 -0.68 -14.15 -8.84
N PRO A 43 0.62 -13.85 -8.72
CA PRO A 43 1.41 -13.27 -9.81
C PRO A 43 1.39 -14.13 -11.06
N ALA A 44 1.24 -13.52 -12.23
CA ALA A 44 1.24 -14.19 -13.53
C ALA A 44 2.65 -14.62 -13.98
N SER A 45 3.70 -14.08 -13.35
CA SER A 45 5.09 -14.46 -13.54
C SER A 45 5.84 -14.35 -12.22
N SER A 46 7.00 -15.02 -12.13
CA SER A 46 7.85 -14.95 -10.94
C SER A 46 8.24 -13.52 -10.59
N LEU A 47 8.21 -13.21 -9.30
CA LEU A 47 8.75 -12.00 -8.69
C LEU A 47 10.11 -12.25 -8.01
N GLY A 48 10.64 -13.47 -8.07
CA GLY A 48 11.77 -13.88 -7.22
C GLY A 48 11.30 -14.16 -5.78
N THR A 49 12.18 -13.93 -4.81
CA THR A 49 11.84 -14.04 -3.38
C THR A 49 11.42 -12.67 -2.87
N VAL A 50 10.12 -12.46 -2.66
CA VAL A 50 9.58 -11.18 -2.18
C VAL A 50 10.01 -10.92 -0.74
N THR A 51 10.41 -9.67 -0.49
CA THR A 51 10.84 -9.19 0.83
C THR A 51 9.97 -8.06 1.37
N ASP A 52 9.34 -7.27 0.50
CA ASP A 52 8.59 -6.06 0.86
C ASP A 52 7.58 -5.70 -0.25
N ILE A 53 6.44 -5.11 0.14
CA ILE A 53 5.39 -4.60 -0.73
C ILE A 53 4.86 -3.25 -0.21
N ASP A 54 4.41 -2.40 -1.14
CA ASP A 54 3.67 -1.19 -0.77
C ASP A 54 2.72 -0.77 -1.91
N PHE A 55 1.50 -0.34 -1.57
CA PHE A 55 0.52 0.12 -2.56
C PHE A 55 0.86 1.52 -3.06
N ASN A 56 1.00 1.65 -4.38
CA ASN A 56 1.02 2.93 -5.06
C ASN A 56 -0.39 3.30 -5.55
N PRO A 57 -1.11 4.20 -4.86
CA PRO A 57 -2.44 4.64 -5.31
C PRO A 57 -2.42 5.47 -6.59
N ALA A 58 -1.34 6.17 -6.92
CA ALA A 58 -1.25 6.89 -8.20
C ALA A 58 -1.08 5.96 -9.41
N ALA A 59 -0.60 4.74 -9.17
CA ALA A 59 -0.38 3.73 -10.22
C ALA A 59 -1.41 2.60 -10.21
N ASP A 60 -2.30 2.55 -9.21
CA ASP A 60 -3.23 1.44 -8.96
C ASP A 60 -2.52 0.07 -8.91
N ARG A 61 -1.31 0.04 -8.33
CA ARG A 61 -0.45 -1.14 -8.31
C ARG A 61 0.31 -1.28 -7.00
N VAL A 62 0.73 -2.50 -6.71
CA VAL A 62 1.64 -2.83 -5.61
C VAL A 62 3.07 -2.76 -6.13
N ARG A 63 3.93 -1.96 -5.51
CA ARG A 63 5.38 -2.09 -5.65
C ARG A 63 5.80 -3.32 -4.87
N VAL A 64 6.67 -4.12 -5.48
CA VAL A 64 7.20 -5.33 -4.85
C VAL A 64 8.71 -5.26 -4.94
N PHE A 65 9.38 -5.40 -3.80
CA PHE A 65 10.81 -5.63 -3.73
C PHE A 65 11.11 -7.10 -3.43
N SER A 66 12.22 -7.57 -3.98
CA SER A 66 12.64 -8.96 -3.85
C SER A 66 14.15 -9.05 -3.70
N GLU A 67 14.63 -10.21 -3.26
CA GLU A 67 16.07 -10.47 -3.06
C GLU A 67 16.92 -10.03 -4.27
N GLY A 68 18.11 -9.51 -3.99
CA GLY A 68 18.98 -8.93 -5.01
C GLY A 68 18.45 -7.60 -5.57
N ASP A 69 17.67 -6.88 -4.75
CA ASP A 69 17.18 -5.54 -5.03
C ASP A 69 16.37 -5.42 -6.32
N GLN A 70 15.74 -6.53 -6.72
CA GLN A 70 14.82 -6.55 -7.85
C GLN A 70 13.54 -5.83 -7.45
N ASN A 71 12.98 -5.09 -8.39
CA ASN A 71 11.75 -4.36 -8.17
C ASN A 71 10.74 -4.57 -9.29
N TYR A 72 9.48 -4.71 -8.88
CA TYR A 72 8.39 -5.06 -9.75
C TYR A 72 7.17 -4.20 -9.42
N ARG A 73 6.24 -4.18 -10.37
CA ARG A 73 4.87 -3.74 -10.15
C ARG A 73 3.95 -4.92 -10.33
N LEU A 74 3.18 -5.25 -9.30
CA LEU A 74 2.13 -6.26 -9.32
C LEU A 74 0.78 -5.54 -9.39
N THR A 75 -0.08 -5.99 -10.30
CA THR A 75 -1.47 -5.56 -10.31
C THR A 75 -2.26 -6.35 -9.25
N PRO A 76 -2.79 -5.69 -8.21
CA PRO A 76 -3.65 -6.33 -7.21
C PRO A 76 -5.01 -6.73 -7.81
N ASP A 77 -5.99 -7.12 -6.97
CA ASP A 77 -7.32 -7.48 -7.46
C ASP A 77 -7.97 -6.26 -8.15
N ALA A 78 -7.87 -6.23 -9.47
CA ALA A 78 -8.29 -5.14 -10.34
C ALA A 78 -9.80 -4.85 -10.26
N SER A 79 -10.61 -5.71 -9.66
CA SER A 79 -12.04 -5.44 -9.47
C SER A 79 -12.32 -4.24 -8.55
N ALA A 80 -11.34 -3.85 -7.72
CA ALA A 80 -11.42 -2.66 -6.89
C ALA A 80 -10.95 -1.37 -7.59
N TYR A 81 -10.17 -1.47 -8.67
CA TYR A 81 -9.45 -0.33 -9.26
C TYR A 81 -10.18 0.21 -10.50
N ASN A 82 -10.34 1.53 -10.57
CA ASN A 82 -10.98 2.22 -11.71
C ASN A 82 -10.08 2.35 -12.95
N ASN A 83 -9.20 1.36 -13.19
CA ASN A 83 -8.18 1.42 -14.23
C ASN A 83 -8.40 0.29 -15.27
N PRO A 84 -9.06 0.59 -16.40
CA PRO A 84 -9.50 -0.43 -17.37
C PRO A 84 -8.35 -1.16 -18.10
N GLY A 85 -7.09 -0.75 -17.88
CA GLY A 85 -5.91 -1.38 -18.46
C GLY A 85 -5.19 -2.39 -17.55
N LEU A 86 -5.72 -2.65 -16.35
CA LEU A 86 -5.06 -3.49 -15.35
C LEU A 86 -5.70 -4.88 -15.25
N THR A 87 -4.89 -5.91 -15.47
CA THR A 87 -5.27 -7.33 -15.26
C THR A 87 -4.71 -7.81 -13.94
N ALA A 88 -5.55 -8.32 -13.04
CA ALA A 88 -5.11 -8.88 -11.76
C ALA A 88 -3.99 -9.91 -11.94
N GLY A 89 -2.96 -9.82 -11.10
CA GLY A 89 -1.79 -10.69 -11.17
C GLY A 89 -0.77 -10.31 -12.24
N ALA A 90 -1.05 -9.32 -13.11
CA ALA A 90 -0.05 -8.87 -14.08
C ALA A 90 1.18 -8.30 -13.37
N VAL A 91 2.36 -8.75 -13.80
CA VAL A 91 3.65 -8.33 -13.26
C VAL A 91 4.40 -7.51 -14.30
N THR A 92 5.04 -6.44 -13.86
CA THR A 92 6.04 -5.71 -14.65
C THR A 92 7.36 -5.74 -13.89
N ASN A 93 8.42 -6.27 -14.51
CA ASN A 93 9.77 -6.24 -13.97
C ASN A 93 10.41 -4.89 -14.34
N ASP A 94 10.75 -4.10 -13.33
CA ASP A 94 11.38 -2.78 -13.48
C ASP A 94 12.92 -2.84 -13.32
N GLY A 95 13.49 -4.02 -13.06
CA GLY A 95 14.92 -4.29 -12.94
C GLY A 95 15.43 -4.29 -11.51
N ALA A 96 16.76 -4.27 -11.34
CA ALA A 96 17.39 -3.96 -10.05
C ALA A 96 17.80 -2.49 -9.97
N PHE A 97 17.96 -1.98 -8.75
CA PHE A 97 18.67 -0.71 -8.56
C PHE A 97 20.11 -0.80 -9.05
N SER A 98 20.66 0.34 -9.47
CA SER A 98 22.05 0.41 -9.91
C SER A 98 23.09 0.42 -8.78
N ASP A 99 22.68 0.30 -7.50
CA ASP A 99 23.57 0.45 -6.35
C ASP A 99 23.58 -0.80 -5.44
N PRO A 100 24.60 -1.65 -5.53
CA PRO A 100 24.72 -2.86 -4.71
C PRO A 100 25.08 -2.59 -3.24
N ALA A 101 25.28 -1.33 -2.85
CA ALA A 101 25.55 -0.96 -1.46
C ALA A 101 24.27 -0.79 -0.62
N VAL A 102 23.10 -0.74 -1.27
CA VAL A 102 21.81 -0.57 -0.58
C VAL A 102 21.31 -1.93 -0.10
N SER A 103 20.76 -1.97 1.11
CA SER A 103 20.03 -3.12 1.64
C SER A 103 18.68 -2.66 2.14
N LEU A 104 17.63 -2.87 1.34
CA LEU A 104 16.28 -2.47 1.70
C LEU A 104 15.67 -3.39 2.77
N VAL A 105 15.10 -2.78 3.81
CA VAL A 105 14.38 -3.49 4.88
C VAL A 105 12.97 -2.98 5.10
N GLY A 106 12.51 -2.04 4.28
CA GLY A 106 11.16 -1.46 4.34
C GLY A 106 10.97 -0.39 3.27
N SER A 107 9.81 -0.34 2.62
CA SER A 107 9.46 0.73 1.67
C SER A 107 8.06 1.28 1.88
N ALA A 108 7.84 2.54 1.47
CA ALA A 108 6.53 3.17 1.61
C ALA A 108 6.31 4.32 0.61
N TYR A 109 5.11 4.41 0.03
CA TYR A 109 4.68 5.55 -0.78
C TYR A 109 4.04 6.65 0.07
N THR A 110 4.35 7.90 -0.27
CA THR A 110 3.57 9.04 0.24
C THR A 110 2.17 9.09 -0.37
N ASN A 111 1.24 9.75 0.35
CA ASN A 111 -0.13 9.98 -0.06
C ASN A 111 -0.92 8.67 -0.34
N PRO A 112 -1.01 7.72 0.61
CA PRO A 112 -1.75 6.45 0.47
C PRO A 112 -3.28 6.69 0.47
N VAL A 113 -3.78 7.45 -0.50
CA VAL A 113 -5.18 7.84 -0.63
C VAL A 113 -5.61 7.57 -2.07
N ASP A 114 -6.77 6.92 -2.23
CA ASP A 114 -7.34 6.64 -3.56
C ASP A 114 -7.50 7.93 -4.40
N GLY A 115 -7.17 7.82 -5.68
CA GLY A 115 -7.23 8.92 -6.63
C GLY A 115 -6.14 9.99 -6.48
N THR A 116 -5.12 9.80 -5.62
CA THR A 116 -3.97 10.72 -5.60
C THR A 116 -3.25 10.72 -6.94
N ALA A 117 -2.80 11.90 -7.37
CA ALA A 117 -2.08 12.06 -8.64
C ALA A 117 -0.57 11.82 -8.50
N VAL A 118 -0.01 11.99 -7.30
CA VAL A 118 1.44 11.99 -7.06
C VAL A 118 1.76 11.27 -5.77
N THR A 119 2.67 10.30 -5.89
CA THR A 119 3.28 9.56 -4.78
C THR A 119 4.80 9.66 -4.90
N THR A 120 5.51 9.59 -3.79
CA THR A 120 6.98 9.45 -3.75
C THR A 120 7.33 8.20 -2.97
N LEU A 121 8.22 7.35 -3.51
CA LEU A 121 8.67 6.15 -2.83
C LEU A 121 9.89 6.44 -1.96
N TYR A 122 9.80 6.06 -0.70
CA TYR A 122 10.90 6.04 0.24
C TYR A 122 11.21 4.63 0.67
N SER A 123 12.44 4.40 1.13
CA SER A 123 12.81 3.14 1.76
C SER A 123 13.86 3.33 2.84
N ILE A 124 13.99 2.30 3.67
CA ILE A 124 15.01 2.20 4.70
C ILE A 124 16.19 1.39 4.18
N ASP A 125 17.36 2.01 4.13
CA ASP A 125 18.62 1.32 3.85
C ASP A 125 19.31 0.92 5.16
N ASN A 126 19.37 -0.39 5.39
CA ASN A 126 20.01 -0.99 6.55
C ASN A 126 21.55 -0.97 6.46
N THR A 127 22.14 -0.81 5.27
CA THR A 127 23.60 -0.72 5.16
C THR A 127 24.11 0.62 5.68
N SER A 128 23.43 1.71 5.31
CA SER A 128 23.83 3.08 5.68
C SER A 128 23.04 3.68 6.85
N ASN A 129 22.06 2.95 7.39
CA ASN A 129 21.13 3.42 8.43
C ASN A 129 20.50 4.77 8.03
N SER A 130 19.95 4.82 6.82
CA SER A 130 19.44 6.04 6.23
C SER A 130 18.05 5.86 5.61
N LEU A 131 17.32 6.97 5.57
CA LEU A 131 16.16 7.09 4.69
C LEU A 131 16.68 7.41 3.29
N ILE A 132 16.22 6.64 2.31
CA ILE A 132 16.51 6.88 0.89
C ILE A 132 15.22 7.18 0.12
N ARG A 133 15.34 7.92 -0.98
CA ARG A 133 14.26 8.24 -1.90
C ARG A 133 14.57 7.65 -3.28
N HIS A 134 13.57 7.05 -3.90
CA HIS A 134 13.72 6.49 -5.25
C HIS A 134 13.42 7.55 -6.32
N GLU A 135 14.26 7.62 -7.35
CA GLU A 135 14.13 8.56 -8.47
C GLU A 135 13.84 7.84 -9.78
N ASN A 136 13.42 8.57 -10.82
CA ASN A 136 13.21 8.01 -12.16
C ASN A 136 12.13 6.90 -12.19
N GLY A 137 11.05 7.12 -11.44
CA GLY A 137 9.86 6.27 -11.51
C GLY A 137 9.29 6.19 -12.94
N PRO A 138 8.68 5.06 -13.34
CA PRO A 138 8.33 3.91 -12.50
C PRO A 138 9.46 2.86 -12.35
N ALA A 139 10.57 3.01 -13.06
CA ALA A 139 11.67 2.03 -13.06
C ALA A 139 12.50 2.09 -11.77
N PHE A 140 12.55 3.27 -11.14
CA PHE A 140 13.32 3.52 -9.91
C PHE A 140 14.79 3.13 -10.01
N SER A 141 15.43 3.41 -11.15
CA SER A 141 16.78 2.94 -11.44
C SER A 141 17.89 3.53 -10.55
N THR A 142 17.59 4.58 -9.78
CA THR A 142 18.55 5.27 -8.92
C THR A 142 17.89 5.68 -7.61
N VAL A 143 18.67 5.69 -6.53
CA VAL A 143 18.25 6.18 -5.21
C VAL A 143 19.09 7.37 -4.78
N THR A 144 18.50 8.23 -3.94
CA THR A 144 19.18 9.35 -3.29
C THR A 144 19.03 9.23 -1.79
N VAL A 145 20.13 9.39 -1.04
CA VAL A 145 20.08 9.46 0.43
C VAL A 145 19.42 10.76 0.85
N VAL A 146 18.38 10.66 1.68
CA VAL A 146 17.68 11.81 2.29
C VAL A 146 18.43 12.25 3.55
N GLY A 147 18.78 11.29 4.40
CA GLY A 147 19.58 11.52 5.60
C GLY A 147 19.60 10.33 6.55
N SER A 148 20.47 10.40 7.55
CA SER A 148 20.62 9.33 8.53
C SER A 148 19.40 9.21 9.45
N LEU A 149 19.00 7.98 9.76
CA LEU A 149 17.96 7.67 10.73
C LEU A 149 18.37 8.07 12.16
N GLY A 150 19.67 8.05 12.47
CA GLY A 150 20.18 8.20 13.83
C GLY A 150 19.96 6.97 14.73
N VAL A 151 19.39 5.91 14.19
CA VAL A 151 19.19 4.60 14.81
C VAL A 151 19.56 3.50 13.83
N ASP A 152 19.86 2.31 14.34
CA ASP A 152 20.07 1.10 13.53
C ASP A 152 18.71 0.40 13.36
N PRO A 153 18.14 0.33 12.13
CA PRO A 153 16.86 -0.35 11.89
C PRO A 153 16.99 -1.87 12.03
N GLY A 154 18.20 -2.41 11.83
CA GLY A 154 18.45 -3.84 11.74
C GLY A 154 17.91 -4.48 10.45
N PRO A 155 18.23 -5.78 10.25
CA PRO A 155 17.89 -6.50 9.01
C PRO A 155 16.40 -6.86 8.88
N VAL A 156 15.60 -6.58 9.91
CA VAL A 156 14.15 -6.81 9.94
C VAL A 156 13.52 -5.58 10.55
N ALA A 157 12.86 -4.80 9.70
CA ALA A 157 12.18 -3.57 10.05
C ALA A 157 10.86 -3.51 9.28
N GLY A 158 9.94 -2.66 9.74
CA GLY A 158 8.73 -2.30 9.02
C GLY A 158 8.76 -0.80 8.80
N PHE A 159 8.32 -0.33 7.64
CA PHE A 159 8.27 1.08 7.31
C PHE A 159 6.98 1.36 6.56
N ASP A 160 6.26 2.41 6.98
CA ASP A 160 5.02 2.79 6.30
C ASP A 160 4.74 4.29 6.49
N ILE A 161 4.03 4.91 5.55
CA ILE A 161 3.65 6.32 5.57
C ILE A 161 2.12 6.43 5.59
N GLY A 162 1.57 6.96 6.67
CA GLY A 162 0.13 7.15 6.82
C GLY A 162 -0.46 8.22 5.89
N SER A 163 -1.79 8.20 5.74
CA SER A 163 -2.53 9.21 4.99
C SER A 163 -2.47 10.61 5.63
N ASP A 164 -2.07 10.70 6.90
CA ASP A 164 -1.74 11.93 7.61
C ASP A 164 -0.33 12.47 7.28
N GLY A 165 0.44 11.72 6.47
CA GLY A 165 1.80 12.05 6.06
C GLY A 165 2.87 11.68 7.09
N ILE A 166 2.51 11.01 8.19
CA ILE A 166 3.49 10.55 9.19
C ILE A 166 4.11 9.25 8.72
N ALA A 167 5.44 9.22 8.61
CA ALA A 167 6.20 8.02 8.36
C ALA A 167 6.55 7.31 9.67
N TRP A 168 6.32 6.00 9.73
CA TRP A 168 6.59 5.14 10.86
C TRP A 168 7.65 4.12 10.50
N LEU A 169 8.53 3.82 11.46
CA LEU A 169 9.57 2.80 11.36
C LEU A 169 9.53 1.93 12.61
N SER A 170 9.47 0.62 12.46
CA SER A 170 9.78 -0.32 13.54
C SER A 170 11.22 -0.81 13.41
N ALA A 171 12.01 -0.66 14.47
CA ALA A 171 13.34 -1.24 14.58
C ALA A 171 13.37 -2.17 15.80
N GLY A 172 13.46 -3.48 15.55
CA GLY A 172 13.25 -4.49 16.60
C GLY A 172 11.82 -4.42 17.17
N ASN A 173 11.69 -3.97 18.41
CA ASN A 173 10.40 -3.75 19.08
C ASN A 173 10.13 -2.27 19.38
N ASP A 174 10.94 -1.35 18.88
CA ASP A 174 10.72 0.08 19.06
C ASP A 174 10.08 0.70 17.82
N LEU A 175 9.15 1.63 18.03
CA LEU A 175 8.48 2.42 17.01
C LEU A 175 9.04 3.84 17.00
N TYR A 176 9.32 4.34 15.80
CA TYR A 176 9.85 5.66 15.54
C TYR A 176 8.98 6.38 14.51
N SER A 177 8.82 7.69 14.66
CA SER A 177 8.40 8.54 13.55
C SER A 177 9.63 8.95 12.74
N VAL A 178 9.56 8.95 11.41
CA VAL A 178 10.66 9.36 10.53
C VAL A 178 10.32 10.66 9.82
N ASN A 179 11.24 11.61 9.84
CA ASN A 179 11.08 12.86 9.10
C ASN A 179 11.50 12.67 7.63
N LEU A 180 10.54 12.70 6.70
CA LEU A 180 10.79 12.45 5.26
C LEU A 180 11.66 13.50 4.55
N GLN A 181 11.96 14.64 5.20
CA GLN A 181 12.80 15.70 4.64
C GLN A 181 14.26 15.58 5.08
N THR A 182 14.50 15.03 6.26
CA THR A 182 15.82 14.97 6.89
C THR A 182 16.32 13.54 7.12
N GLY A 183 15.44 12.55 7.02
CA GLY A 183 15.70 11.15 7.35
C GLY A 183 15.72 10.85 8.85
N SER A 184 15.70 11.85 9.73
CA SER A 184 15.87 11.63 11.18
C SER A 184 14.69 10.87 11.79
N ALA A 185 14.99 9.78 12.51
CA ALA A 185 14.02 9.02 13.29
C ALA A 185 13.91 9.57 14.72
N THR A 186 12.69 9.67 15.24
CA THR A 186 12.40 10.08 16.62
C THR A 186 11.62 8.98 17.32
N ALA A 187 12.12 8.54 18.47
CA ALA A 187 11.48 7.47 19.24
C ALA A 187 10.06 7.87 19.66
N PHE A 188 9.11 6.98 19.40
CA PHE A 188 7.72 7.12 19.81
C PHE A 188 7.40 6.23 21.01
N GLY A 189 7.88 4.98 21.00
CA GLY A 189 7.73 4.04 22.11
C GLY A 189 7.92 2.58 21.67
N ALA A 190 7.76 1.64 22.61
CA ALA A 190 7.89 0.22 22.32
C ALA A 190 6.56 -0.41 21.83
N ILE A 191 6.65 -1.31 20.86
CA ILE A 191 5.59 -2.19 20.37
C ILE A 191 5.49 -3.40 21.31
N GLY A 192 4.43 -3.43 22.11
CA GLY A 192 4.19 -4.50 23.09
C GLY A 192 3.65 -5.80 22.51
N GLY A 193 3.62 -6.84 23.33
CA GLY A 193 2.90 -8.10 23.03
C GLY A 193 3.68 -9.13 22.20
N LEU A 194 4.90 -8.82 21.76
CA LEU A 194 5.71 -9.68 20.88
C LEU A 194 6.87 -10.40 21.57
N GLY A 195 7.09 -10.15 22.88
CA GLY A 195 8.21 -10.74 23.60
C GLY A 195 9.55 -10.34 22.99
N ALA A 196 10.39 -11.32 22.66
CA ALA A 196 11.69 -11.10 22.00
C ALA A 196 11.62 -11.19 20.46
N THR A 197 10.41 -11.33 19.89
CA THR A 197 10.23 -11.37 18.44
C THR A 197 10.20 -9.95 17.89
N ALA A 198 11.13 -9.65 16.98
CA ALA A 198 11.16 -8.39 16.27
C ALA A 198 9.91 -8.22 15.38
N VAL A 199 9.46 -6.98 15.25
CA VAL A 199 8.38 -6.60 14.33
C VAL A 199 8.91 -6.73 12.91
N ARG A 200 8.25 -7.55 12.11
CA ARG A 200 8.61 -7.76 10.69
C ARG A 200 8.09 -6.67 9.78
N SER A 201 6.88 -6.18 10.05
CA SER A 201 6.18 -5.23 9.20
C SER A 201 5.15 -4.46 10.02
N ILE A 202 4.82 -3.27 9.55
CA ILE A 202 3.80 -2.38 10.09
C ILE A 202 2.99 -1.84 8.92
N ALA A 203 1.70 -1.58 9.14
CA ALA A 203 0.84 -0.95 8.15
C ALA A 203 -0.12 0.01 8.86
N SER A 204 -0.25 1.21 8.32
CA SER A 204 -1.03 2.33 8.80
C SER A 204 -2.41 2.24 8.17
N ALA A 205 -3.42 2.11 9.02
CA ALA A 205 -4.78 1.90 8.55
C ALA A 205 -5.27 3.09 7.71
N VAL A 206 -5.74 2.80 6.50
CA VAL A 206 -6.39 3.80 5.65
C VAL A 206 -7.82 3.99 6.13
N THR A 207 -8.19 5.23 6.47
CA THR A 207 -9.59 5.59 6.67
C THR A 207 -10.28 5.70 5.32
N VAL A 208 -11.05 4.69 4.93
CA VAL A 208 -11.91 4.78 3.75
C VAL A 208 -13.05 5.75 4.07
N VAL A 209 -13.08 6.91 3.42
CA VAL A 209 -14.25 7.80 3.49
C VAL A 209 -15.34 7.16 2.63
N PRO A 210 -16.46 6.69 3.19
CA PRO A 210 -17.53 6.13 2.37
C PRO A 210 -18.03 7.22 1.42
N VAL A 211 -17.99 6.95 0.11
CA VAL A 211 -18.66 7.82 -0.87
C VAL A 211 -20.14 7.77 -0.54
N PRO A 212 -20.82 8.92 -0.30
CA PRO A 212 -22.26 8.92 -0.08
C PRO A 212 -22.90 8.28 -1.30
N GLU A 213 -23.59 7.15 -1.14
CA GLU A 213 -24.31 6.56 -2.25
C GLU A 213 -25.26 7.61 -2.81
N ALA A 214 -25.13 7.89 -4.12
CA ALA A 214 -26.02 8.81 -4.81
C ALA A 214 -27.44 8.33 -4.57
N SER A 215 -28.16 9.03 -3.70
CA SER A 215 -29.52 8.66 -3.33
C SER A 215 -30.34 8.67 -4.61
N VAL A 216 -30.79 7.50 -5.05
CA VAL A 216 -31.61 7.36 -6.25
C VAL A 216 -32.93 8.07 -5.98
N SER A 217 -32.98 9.37 -6.28
CA SER A 217 -34.19 10.17 -6.16
C SER A 217 -35.16 9.70 -7.23
N SER A 218 -36.08 8.83 -6.83
CA SER A 218 -37.24 8.43 -7.63
C SER A 218 -38.16 9.64 -7.76
N ALA A 219 -37.86 10.55 -8.70
CA ALA A 219 -38.75 11.64 -9.07
C ALA A 219 -39.88 11.09 -9.97
N LEU A 220 -40.88 10.48 -9.35
CA LEU A 220 -42.18 10.25 -9.99
C LEU A 220 -42.92 11.60 -10.05
N LEU A 221 -42.74 12.37 -11.11
CA LEU A 221 -43.56 13.57 -11.37
C LEU A 221 -44.91 13.16 -11.97
N LEU A 222 -45.87 12.92 -11.09
CA LEU A 222 -47.30 12.92 -11.41
C LEU A 222 -47.88 14.31 -11.10
N THR A 223 -48.11 15.13 -12.12
CA THR A 223 -49.05 16.28 -12.14
C THR A 223 -49.20 16.70 -13.63
N GLY A 224 -50.34 16.74 -14.31
CA GLY A 224 -51.75 16.88 -13.95
C GLY A 224 -52.28 18.22 -14.47
N LEU A 225 -53.32 18.26 -15.32
CA LEU A 225 -54.38 19.29 -15.27
C LEU A 225 -55.57 18.99 -16.20
N ALA A 226 -56.76 19.27 -15.67
CA ALA A 226 -58.09 19.00 -16.22
C ALA A 226 -58.74 20.26 -16.85
N ALA A 227 -60.01 20.09 -17.25
CA ALA A 227 -61.04 21.08 -17.69
C ALA A 227 -61.12 21.28 -19.22
N MET A 228 -62.26 21.32 -19.91
CA MET A 228 -63.71 21.42 -19.63
C MET A 228 -64.39 21.02 -20.97
N GLY A 229 -65.47 20.25 -21.07
CA GLY A 229 -66.83 20.64 -20.71
C GLY A 229 -67.77 20.61 -21.94
N ARG A 230 -68.80 19.76 -21.92
CA ARG A 230 -70.23 20.10 -22.15
C ARG A 230 -71.07 18.84 -22.35
N ARG A 231 -71.93 18.58 -21.36
CA ARG A 231 -73.18 17.84 -21.50
C ARG A 231 -74.25 18.80 -22.05
N ARG A 232 -75.02 18.40 -23.07
CA ARG A 232 -76.52 18.45 -23.10
C ARG A 232 -77.10 17.88 -24.42
N ARG A 233 -77.87 16.79 -24.25
CA ARG A 233 -79.16 16.37 -24.86
C ARG A 233 -79.41 16.57 -26.37
N LYS A 234 -79.68 15.48 -27.09
CA LYS A 234 -80.99 14.82 -27.24
C LYS A 234 -80.77 13.33 -27.48
#